data_AF-A0A1C7NIA5-F1
#
_entry.id   AF-A0A1C7NIA5-F1
#
_cell.length_a   1.000
_cell.length_b   1.000
_cell.length_c   1.000
_cell.angle_alpha   90.00
_cell.angle_beta   90.00
_cell.angle_gamma   90.00
#
_symmetry.space_group_name_H-M   'P 1'
#
loop_
_entity.id
_entity.type
_entity.pdbx_description
1 polymer ?
#
loop_
_entity_poly.entity_id
_entity_poly.type
_entity_poly.pdbx_seq_one_letter_code
_entity_poly.pdbx_strand_id
1 'polypeptide(L)'
;MTSLINADTRIKVSSVLNRDTTNYGKQFLIDGQAETCWNSEQGLPQHILLDFAQPVCVESIEFQFQGGFVGKKCIVVGSQAEAPNDYNVQLDTLYPEDINSIQTFKLPTASEPLKRVKI
;
A
#
# COMPACT_ATOMS: atom_id res chain seq x y z
N MET A 1 10.01 -4.96 -14.77
CA MET A 1 9.72 -4.24 -13.52
C MET A 1 10.03 -5.19 -12.38
N THR A 2 10.71 -4.71 -11.33
CA THR A 2 11.10 -5.51 -10.17
C THR A 2 10.30 -5.03 -8.96
N SER A 3 9.79 -5.95 -8.14
CA SER A 3 9.09 -5.57 -6.90
C SER A 3 10.03 -4.77 -5.99
N LEU A 4 9.53 -3.63 -5.50
CA LEU A 4 10.19 -2.85 -4.44
C LEU A 4 9.91 -3.42 -3.04
N ILE A 5 8.94 -4.32 -2.92
CA ILE A 5 8.64 -5.02 -1.68
C ILE A 5 9.52 -6.27 -1.62
N ASN A 6 10.36 -6.36 -0.59
CA ASN A 6 11.20 -7.50 -0.30
C ASN A 6 11.20 -7.78 1.22
N ALA A 7 12.02 -8.73 1.67
CA ALA A 7 12.10 -9.14 3.07
C ALA A 7 12.50 -8.01 4.04
N ASP A 8 13.20 -6.97 3.54
CA ASP A 8 13.64 -5.83 4.33
C ASP A 8 12.61 -4.67 4.31
N THR A 9 11.55 -4.77 3.48
CA THR A 9 10.47 -3.79 3.44
C THR A 9 9.53 -3.98 4.63
N ARG A 10 9.49 -3.01 5.53
CA ARG A 10 8.60 -3.07 6.69
C ARG A 10 7.21 -2.55 6.32
N ILE A 11 6.23 -3.44 6.41
CA ILE A 11 4.82 -3.12 6.16
C ILE A 11 4.09 -2.85 7.48
N LYS A 12 3.27 -1.80 7.50
CA LYS A 12 2.30 -1.50 8.55
C LYS A 12 0.94 -1.21 7.91
N VAL A 13 -0.11 -1.45 8.68
CA VAL A 13 -1.48 -1.13 8.33
C VAL A 13 -2.11 -0.33 9.46
N SER A 14 -3.05 0.54 9.14
CA SER A 14 -3.74 1.40 10.11
C SER A 14 -4.54 0.62 11.16
N SER A 15 -5.18 -0.47 10.72
CA SER A 15 -6.05 -1.30 11.55
C SER A 15 -6.16 -2.71 10.96
N VAL A 16 -6.75 -3.63 11.72
CA VAL A 16 -7.11 -4.97 11.27
C VAL A 16 -8.49 -5.27 11.81
N LEU A 17 -9.39 -5.78 10.96
CA LEU A 17 -10.78 -6.09 11.30
C LEU A 17 -10.87 -6.96 12.56
N ASN A 18 -11.66 -6.52 13.55
CA ASN A 18 -11.81 -7.14 14.86
C ASN A 18 -10.49 -7.36 15.64
N ARG A 19 -9.42 -6.64 15.26
CA ARG A 19 -8.04 -6.89 15.72
C ARG A 19 -7.54 -8.32 15.46
N ASP A 20 -8.17 -9.04 14.54
CA ASP A 20 -7.84 -10.43 14.20
C ASP A 20 -6.68 -10.46 13.21
N THR A 21 -5.46 -10.32 13.75
CA THR A 21 -4.23 -10.38 12.96
C THR A 21 -3.95 -11.75 12.38
N THR A 22 -4.64 -12.80 12.85
CA THR A 22 -4.46 -14.16 12.35
C THR A 22 -5.19 -14.36 11.04
N ASN A 23 -6.42 -13.87 10.92
CA ASN A 23 -7.27 -14.08 9.74
C ASN A 23 -7.30 -12.89 8.77
N TYR A 24 -6.97 -11.68 9.23
CA TYR A 24 -7.07 -10.46 8.41
C TYR A 24 -5.81 -9.59 8.44
N GLY A 25 -4.68 -10.14 8.88
CA GLY A 25 -3.45 -9.38 9.10
C GLY A 25 -2.74 -8.94 7.81
N LYS A 26 -1.85 -7.97 7.96
CA LYS A 26 -1.03 -7.40 6.88
C LYS A 26 -0.14 -8.39 6.13
N GLN A 27 0.14 -9.56 6.71
CA GLN A 27 0.91 -10.61 6.04
C GLN A 27 0.23 -11.07 4.74
N PHE A 28 -1.10 -10.97 4.68
CA PHE A 28 -1.91 -11.32 3.52
C PHE A 28 -1.90 -10.26 2.40
N LEU A 29 -1.16 -9.16 2.57
CA LEU A 29 -0.92 -8.22 1.46
C LEU A 29 0.09 -8.76 0.44
N ILE A 30 0.94 -9.71 0.86
CA ILE A 30 2.15 -10.11 0.11
C ILE A 30 2.44 -11.61 0.18
N ASP A 31 1.48 -12.43 0.63
CA ASP A 31 1.64 -13.89 0.70
C ASP A 31 1.39 -14.60 -0.66
N GLY A 32 0.94 -13.83 -1.66
CA GLY A 32 0.70 -14.32 -3.02
C GLY A 32 -0.50 -15.25 -3.14
N GLN A 33 -1.42 -15.26 -2.17
CA GLN A 33 -2.64 -16.08 -2.20
C GLN A 33 -3.85 -15.20 -2.51
N ALA A 34 -4.64 -15.57 -3.53
CA ALA A 34 -5.85 -14.83 -3.88
C ALA A 34 -6.99 -14.98 -2.83
N GLU A 35 -6.94 -16.05 -2.04
CA GLU A 35 -7.96 -16.40 -1.05
C GLU A 35 -7.77 -15.70 0.30
N THR A 36 -6.64 -15.03 0.51
CA THR A 36 -6.35 -14.26 1.72
C THR A 36 -6.28 -12.77 1.38
N CYS A 37 -6.58 -11.91 2.36
CA CYS A 37 -6.37 -10.47 2.22
C CYS A 37 -6.23 -9.80 3.59
N TRP A 38 -5.67 -8.59 3.58
CA TRP A 38 -5.80 -7.69 4.72
C TRP A 38 -7.18 -7.04 4.71
N ASN A 39 -7.91 -7.15 5.83
CA ASN A 39 -9.13 -6.38 6.06
C ASN A 39 -8.90 -5.33 7.14
N SER A 40 -9.20 -4.08 6.83
CA SER A 40 -9.22 -2.98 7.79
C SER A 40 -10.49 -3.00 8.65
N GLU A 41 -10.45 -2.29 9.78
CA GLU A 41 -11.66 -1.88 10.50
C GLU A 41 -12.51 -0.90 9.67
N GLN A 42 -13.75 -0.70 10.12
CA GLN A 42 -14.60 0.38 9.61
C GLN A 42 -14.04 1.77 9.95
N GLY A 43 -14.39 2.75 9.12
CA GLY A 43 -13.99 4.15 9.29
C GLY A 43 -12.85 4.56 8.35
N LEU A 44 -12.69 5.86 8.15
CA LEU A 44 -11.66 6.46 7.29
C LEU A 44 -10.79 7.44 8.11
N PRO A 45 -9.49 7.59 7.77
CA PRO A 45 -8.78 6.86 6.71
C PRO A 45 -8.28 5.47 7.17
N GLN A 46 -8.18 4.54 6.23
CA GLN A 46 -7.38 3.31 6.38
C GLN A 46 -6.18 3.42 5.45
N HIS A 47 -5.04 2.87 5.85
CA HIS A 47 -3.82 2.98 5.05
C HIS A 47 -2.89 1.78 5.19
N ILE A 48 -2.11 1.56 4.13
CA ILE A 48 -0.93 0.70 4.11
C ILE A 48 0.29 1.62 4.12
N LEU A 49 1.27 1.32 4.95
CA LEU A 49 2.53 2.05 5.04
C LEU A 49 3.67 1.09 4.74
N LEU A 50 4.46 1.45 3.72
CA LEU A 50 5.67 0.76 3.29
C LEU A 50 6.89 1.59 3.73
N ASP A 51 7.78 0.98 4.51
CA ASP A 51 9.06 1.56 4.93
C ASP A 51 10.17 0.73 4.30
N PHE A 52 10.79 1.28 3.25
CA PHE A 52 11.76 0.57 2.41
C PHE A 52 13.13 0.53 3.08
N ALA A 53 13.94 -0.49 2.83
CA ALA A 53 15.30 -0.58 3.37
C ALA A 53 16.19 0.59 2.94
N GLN A 54 16.04 1.03 1.69
CA GLN A 54 16.70 2.19 1.10
C GLN A 54 15.68 3.07 0.34
N PRO A 55 15.98 4.34 0.07
CA PRO A 55 15.11 5.18 -0.76
C PRO A 55 14.89 4.57 -2.15
N VAL A 56 13.65 4.63 -2.65
CA VAL A 56 13.25 4.01 -3.93
C VAL A 56 12.46 4.98 -4.81
N CYS A 57 12.52 4.77 -6.12
CA CYS A 57 11.61 5.41 -7.07
C CYS A 57 10.44 4.46 -7.36
N VAL A 58 9.22 4.89 -7.07
CA VAL A 58 8.02 4.07 -7.30
C VAL A 58 7.44 4.37 -8.67
N GLU A 59 7.41 3.37 -9.56
CA GLU A 59 6.89 3.50 -10.93
C GLU A 59 5.42 3.09 -11.04
N SER A 60 5.00 2.10 -10.26
CA SER A 60 3.63 1.60 -10.27
C SER A 60 3.25 0.98 -8.94
N ILE A 61 1.94 0.89 -8.71
CA ILE A 61 1.32 0.11 -7.64
C ILE A 61 0.41 -0.92 -8.28
N GLU A 62 0.50 -2.16 -7.81
CA GLU A 62 -0.37 -3.26 -8.21
C GLU A 62 -1.25 -3.67 -7.03
N PHE A 63 -2.57 -3.66 -7.25
CA PHE A 63 -3.56 -4.12 -6.27
C PHE A 63 -4.31 -5.32 -6.79
N GLN A 64 -4.63 -6.25 -5.89
CA GLN A 64 -5.65 -7.25 -6.12
C GLN A 64 -6.57 -7.24 -4.89
N PHE A 65 -7.87 -7.07 -5.13
CA PHE A 65 -8.89 -7.18 -4.08
C PHE A 65 -9.58 -8.54 -4.18
N GLN A 66 -10.28 -8.98 -3.14
CA GLN A 66 -11.16 -10.16 -3.24
C GLN A 66 -12.49 -9.85 -3.93
N GLY A 67 -12.85 -8.56 -4.02
CA GLY A 67 -14.15 -8.10 -4.51
C GLY A 67 -15.21 -8.00 -3.40
N GLY A 68 -16.26 -7.22 -3.64
CA GLY A 68 -17.38 -6.96 -2.72
C GLY A 68 -17.16 -5.78 -1.77
N PHE A 69 -15.90 -5.41 -1.50
CA PHE A 69 -15.55 -4.21 -0.73
C PHE A 69 -14.10 -3.78 -1.02
N VAL A 70 -13.92 -2.59 -1.60
CA VAL A 70 -12.59 -2.04 -1.97
C VAL A 70 -12.43 -0.58 -1.60
N GLY A 71 -11.18 -0.13 -1.49
CA GLY A 71 -10.86 1.29 -1.40
C GLY A 71 -11.19 1.99 -2.73
N LYS A 72 -12.20 2.87 -2.73
CA LYS A 72 -12.68 3.55 -3.96
C LYS A 72 -11.86 4.78 -4.37
N LYS A 73 -11.12 5.35 -3.43
CA LYS A 73 -10.24 6.50 -3.61
C LYS A 73 -9.07 6.38 -2.65
N CYS A 74 -7.88 6.12 -3.18
CA CYS A 74 -6.65 5.97 -2.39
C CYS A 74 -5.69 7.12 -2.74
N ILE A 75 -5.11 7.77 -1.74
CA ILE A 75 -4.16 8.87 -1.97
C ILE A 75 -2.77 8.33 -1.67
N VAL A 76 -1.90 8.34 -2.68
CA VAL A 76 -0.53 7.86 -2.55
C VAL A 76 0.36 9.03 -2.15
N VAL A 77 0.92 8.95 -0.95
CA VAL A 77 1.85 9.95 -0.42
C VAL A 77 3.16 9.31 0.01
N GLY A 78 4.25 10.05 -0.13
CA GLY A 78 5.61 9.63 0.14
C GLY A 78 6.32 10.57 1.11
N SER A 79 7.37 10.06 1.73
CA SER A 79 8.32 10.84 2.54
C SER A 79 9.75 10.48 2.19
N GLN A 80 10.64 11.47 2.22
CA GLN A 80 12.07 11.31 1.95
C GLN A 80 12.82 10.78 3.18
N ALA A 81 14.09 10.41 3.03
CA ALA A 81 14.88 9.82 4.11
C ALA A 81 15.19 10.80 5.24
N GLU A 82 15.28 12.08 4.91
CA GLU A 82 15.59 13.21 5.80
C GLU A 82 14.40 13.53 6.73
N ALA A 83 13.17 13.24 6.27
CA ALA A 83 11.93 13.50 6.99
C ALA A 83 10.92 12.34 6.85
N PRO A 84 11.21 11.13 7.35
CA PRO A 84 10.51 9.88 6.99
C PRO A 84 9.08 9.74 7.57
N ASN A 85 8.48 10.80 8.10
CA ASN A 85 7.13 10.79 8.68
C ASN A 85 6.26 11.99 8.25
N ASP A 86 6.74 12.88 7.39
CA ASP A 86 5.97 14.07 6.98
C ASP A 86 4.91 13.75 5.93
N TYR A 87 5.14 12.74 5.10
CA TYR A 87 4.29 12.33 3.99
C TYR A 87 3.91 13.50 3.07
N ASN A 88 4.85 14.42 2.83
CA ASN A 88 4.61 15.67 2.12
C ASN A 88 4.63 15.55 0.58
N VAL A 89 5.09 14.42 0.03
CA VAL A 89 5.15 14.18 -1.41
C VAL A 89 3.89 13.44 -1.86
N GLN A 90 2.91 14.11 -2.44
CA GLN A 90 1.78 13.42 -3.06
C GLN A 90 2.17 12.90 -4.45
N LEU A 91 2.10 11.60 -4.66
CA LEU A 91 2.41 10.95 -5.94
C LEU A 91 1.19 10.93 -6.87
N ASP A 92 0.06 10.43 -6.37
CA ASP A 92 -1.16 10.31 -7.18
C ASP A 92 -2.42 10.07 -6.32
N THR A 93 -3.59 10.09 -6.95
CA THR A 93 -4.85 9.57 -6.42
C THR A 93 -5.35 8.43 -7.29
N LEU A 94 -5.46 7.24 -6.70
CA LEU A 94 -5.90 6.02 -7.37
C LEU A 94 -7.39 5.80 -7.16
N TYR A 95 -8.04 5.21 -8.16
CA TYR A 95 -9.46 4.84 -8.11
C TYR A 95 -9.61 3.34 -8.45
N PRO A 96 -9.32 2.44 -7.50
CA PRO A 96 -9.50 1.01 -7.72
C PRO A 96 -10.96 0.61 -7.97
N GLU A 97 -11.13 -0.34 -8.87
CA GLU A 97 -12.39 -0.99 -9.17
C GLU A 97 -12.64 -2.17 -8.22
N ASP A 98 -13.92 -2.47 -7.98
CA ASP A 98 -14.36 -3.58 -7.15
C ASP A 98 -14.32 -4.90 -7.93
N ILE A 99 -13.11 -5.33 -8.27
CA ILE A 99 -12.83 -6.53 -9.06
C ILE A 99 -11.67 -7.33 -8.44
N ASN A 100 -11.61 -8.62 -8.76
CA ASN A 100 -10.63 -9.54 -8.21
C ASN A 100 -9.39 -9.78 -9.10
N SER A 101 -9.33 -9.13 -10.27
CA SER A 101 -8.14 -9.12 -11.11
C SER A 101 -7.12 -8.10 -10.61
N ILE A 102 -5.84 -8.35 -10.89
CA ILE A 102 -4.77 -7.38 -10.63
C ILE A 102 -5.06 -6.09 -11.40
N GLN A 103 -4.95 -4.96 -10.70
CA GLN A 103 -5.08 -3.61 -11.23
C GLN A 103 -3.73 -2.90 -11.06
N THR A 104 -3.17 -2.40 -12.16
CA THR A 104 -1.87 -1.71 -12.17
C THR A 104 -2.07 -0.22 -12.37
N PHE A 105 -1.62 0.58 -11.40
CA PHE A 105 -1.63 2.03 -11.45
C PHE A 105 -0.21 2.53 -11.70
N LYS A 106 0.02 3.19 -12.84
CA LYS A 106 1.29 3.87 -13.10
C LYS A 106 1.32 5.18 -12.34
N LEU A 107 2.40 5.41 -11.60
CA LEU A 107 2.59 6.65 -10.87
C LEU A 107 3.44 7.63 -11.68
N PRO A 108 3.23 8.94 -11.51
CA PRO A 108 4.19 9.94 -11.96
C PRO A 108 5.55 9.68 -11.32
N THR A 109 6.62 9.89 -12.09
CA THR A 109 7.98 9.82 -11.56
C THR A 109 8.18 10.89 -10.49
N ALA A 110 8.44 10.46 -9.25
CA ALA A 110 8.84 11.37 -8.18
C ALA A 110 10.17 12.03 -8.55
N SER A 111 10.34 13.31 -8.24
CA SER A 111 11.59 14.03 -8.47
C SER A 111 12.76 13.47 -7.66
N GLU A 112 12.44 12.92 -6.48
CA GLU A 112 13.41 12.40 -5.52
C GLU A 112 12.97 11.03 -4.99
N PRO A 113 13.92 10.13 -4.65
CA PRO A 113 13.60 8.83 -4.07
C PRO A 113 12.89 8.94 -2.72
N LEU A 114 11.96 8.02 -2.47
CA LEU A 114 11.15 7.99 -1.25
C LEU A 114 11.63 6.89 -0.30
N LYS A 115 11.74 7.22 0.99
CA LYS A 115 12.04 6.25 2.05
C LYS A 115 10.78 5.50 2.49
N ARG A 116 9.63 6.19 2.51
CA ARG A 116 8.35 5.58 2.84
C ARG A 116 7.25 6.01 1.90
N VAL A 117 6.30 5.10 1.69
CA VAL A 117 5.06 5.35 0.97
C VAL A 117 3.89 4.96 1.85
N LYS A 118 2.83 5.75 1.82
CA LYS A 118 1.55 5.49 2.47
C LYS A 118 0.46 5.60 1.42
N ILE A 119 -0.40 4.60 1.38
CA ILE A 119 -1.54 4.49 0.45
C ILE A 119 -2.81 4.33 1.26
#